data_AF-A0A8C0XR22-F1
#
_entry.id   AF-A0A8C0XR22-F1
#
_cell.length_a   1.000
_cell.length_b   1.000
_cell.length_c   1.000
_cell.angle_alpha   90.00
_cell.angle_beta   90.00
_cell.angle_gamma   90.00
#
_symmetry.space_group_name_H-M   'P 1'
#
loop_
_entity.id
_entity.type
_entity.pdbx_description
1 polymer ?
#
loop_
_entity_poly.entity_id
_entity_poly.type
_entity_poly.pdbx_seq_one_letter_code
_entity_poly.pdbx_strand_id
1 'polypeptide(L)'
;MSAPPPPPPPPVIPPTENEHDEHDENTAEASAELSNEGVMNHRSEEERVTETQKNERVKKQLQALSSELAQARDETKKTQNDVLHAENVKAGRDKYKTLRQIRQGNTKQRIDEFEAM
;
A
#
# COMPACT_ATOMS: atom_id res chain seq x y z
N MET A 1 25.39 -48.03 4.30
CA MET A 1 24.40 -46.96 4.52
C MET A 1 23.10 -47.41 3.86
N SER A 2 22.08 -47.75 4.63
CA SER A 2 20.82 -48.31 4.11
C SER A 2 19.88 -47.20 3.66
N ALA A 3 19.29 -47.34 2.48
CA ALA A 3 18.35 -46.37 1.91
C ALA A 3 17.04 -46.32 2.73
N PRO A 4 16.39 -45.15 2.85
CA PRO A 4 15.11 -45.03 3.54
C PRO A 4 13.97 -45.67 2.73
N PRO A 5 12.90 -46.16 3.38
CA PRO A 5 11.77 -46.78 2.71
C PRO A 5 10.94 -45.76 1.90
N PRO A 6 10.26 -46.20 0.84
CA PRO A 6 9.42 -45.32 0.02
C PRO A 6 8.16 -44.85 0.77
N PRO A 7 7.61 -43.67 0.43
CA PRO A 7 6.40 -43.14 1.04
C PRO A 7 5.14 -43.94 0.63
N PRO A 8 4.09 -43.94 1.46
CA PRO A 8 2.84 -44.64 1.16
C PRO A 8 2.08 -43.99 -0.01
N PRO A 9 1.24 -44.76 -0.73
CA PRO A 9 0.44 -44.24 -1.83
C PRO A 9 -0.66 -43.28 -1.34
N PRO A 10 -1.05 -42.28 -2.15
CA PRO A 10 -2.11 -41.34 -1.79
C PRO A 10 -3.49 -42.03 -1.74
N PRO A 11 -4.43 -41.52 -0.92
CA PRO A 11 -5.78 -42.07 -0.84
C PRO A 11 -6.54 -41.85 -2.15
N VAL A 12 -7.23 -42.89 -2.63
CA VAL A 12 -8.11 -42.83 -3.80
C VAL A 12 -9.40 -42.13 -3.39
N ILE A 13 -9.62 -40.91 -3.88
CA ILE A 13 -10.89 -40.19 -3.75
C ILE A 13 -11.83 -40.72 -4.84
N PRO A 14 -13.03 -41.24 -4.51
CA PRO A 14 -13.99 -41.65 -5.53
C PRO A 14 -14.46 -40.42 -6.32
N PRO A 15 -14.71 -40.54 -7.64
CA PRO A 15 -15.21 -39.43 -8.44
C PRO A 15 -16.61 -39.08 -7.94
N THR A 16 -16.77 -37.88 -7.40
CA THR A 16 -18.08 -37.27 -7.19
C THR A 16 -18.72 -37.09 -8.56
N GLU A 17 -19.83 -37.78 -8.79
CA GLU A 17 -20.64 -37.62 -10.00
C GLU A 17 -20.98 -36.14 -10.20
N ASN A 18 -20.71 -35.70 -11.42
CA ASN A 18 -20.85 -34.35 -11.88
C ASN A 18 -22.34 -34.13 -12.21
N GLU A 19 -23.17 -33.83 -11.21
CA GLU A 19 -24.49 -33.25 -11.47
C GLU A 19 -24.29 -31.77 -11.77
N HIS A 20 -24.16 -31.50 -13.07
CA HIS A 20 -24.17 -30.17 -13.64
C HIS A 20 -25.56 -29.56 -13.45
N ASP A 21 -25.76 -28.84 -12.34
CA ASP A 21 -26.92 -27.99 -12.15
C ASP A 21 -26.66 -26.67 -12.88
N GLU A 22 -27.22 -26.56 -14.09
CA GLU A 22 -27.11 -25.43 -15.02
C GLU A 22 -27.99 -24.23 -14.62
N HIS A 23 -28.01 -23.85 -13.33
CA HIS A 23 -28.79 -22.69 -12.88
C HIS A 23 -28.15 -21.96 -11.71
N ASP A 24 -27.21 -21.05 -12.00
CA ASP A 24 -27.31 -19.69 -11.45
C ASP A 24 -26.43 -18.70 -12.25
N GLU A 25 -26.91 -18.25 -13.42
CA GLU A 25 -26.41 -17.00 -14.02
C GLU A 25 -26.93 -15.76 -13.25
N ASN A 26 -27.08 -15.84 -11.94
CA ASN A 26 -27.18 -14.67 -11.08
C ASN A 26 -25.79 -14.33 -10.55
N THR A 27 -24.96 -13.77 -11.43
CA THR A 27 -23.87 -12.87 -11.01
C THR A 27 -24.51 -11.59 -10.46
N ALA A 28 -25.31 -11.71 -9.41
CA ALA A 28 -25.60 -10.61 -8.52
C ALA A 28 -24.31 -10.35 -7.77
N GLU A 29 -23.53 -9.42 -8.32
CA GLU A 29 -22.58 -8.56 -7.62
C GLU A 29 -22.01 -9.15 -6.32
N ALA A 30 -20.75 -9.58 -6.35
CA ALA A 30 -19.99 -9.95 -5.14
C ALA A 30 -19.69 -8.71 -4.26
N SER A 31 -20.75 -8.06 -3.81
CA SER A 31 -20.78 -6.89 -2.95
C SER A 31 -21.04 -7.36 -1.52
N ALA A 32 -20.23 -6.89 -0.58
CA ALA A 32 -20.36 -7.20 0.84
C ALA A 32 -20.32 -5.91 1.65
N GLU A 33 -21.21 -5.80 2.64
CA GLU A 33 -21.12 -4.73 3.63
C GLU A 33 -19.91 -4.96 4.54
N LEU A 34 -19.12 -3.91 4.78
CA LEU A 34 -18.01 -3.96 5.71
C LEU A 34 -18.54 -3.77 7.14
N SER A 35 -18.22 -4.70 8.04
CA SER A 35 -18.57 -4.57 9.46
C SER A 35 -17.75 -3.47 10.14
N ASN A 36 -18.40 -2.64 10.95
CA ASN A 36 -17.76 -1.63 11.80
C ASN A 36 -17.28 -2.20 13.15
N GLU A 37 -17.50 -3.49 13.43
CA GLU A 37 -17.14 -4.11 14.70
C GLU A 37 -15.61 -4.07 14.92
N GLY A 38 -15.18 -3.49 16.05
CA GLY A 38 -13.76 -3.43 16.42
C GLY A 38 -12.96 -2.27 15.80
N VAL A 39 -13.57 -1.35 15.04
CA VAL A 39 -12.89 -0.18 14.47
C VAL A 39 -12.70 0.92 15.53
N MET A 40 -11.81 0.67 16.49
CA MET A 40 -11.33 1.70 17.43
C MET A 40 -10.10 2.40 16.81
N ASN A 41 -10.04 3.74 16.84
CA ASN A 41 -8.98 4.59 16.26
C ASN A 41 -8.85 4.54 14.72
N HIS A 42 -9.94 4.83 14.00
CA HIS A 42 -10.06 4.76 12.52
C HIS A 42 -9.00 5.52 11.70
N ARG A 43 -8.15 6.38 12.30
CA ARG A 43 -7.22 7.28 11.58
C ARG A 43 -5.90 7.54 12.31
N SER A 44 -5.43 6.59 13.12
CA SER A 44 -4.19 6.73 13.91
C SER A 44 -2.96 7.14 13.08
N GLU A 45 -2.96 6.84 11.79
CA GLU A 45 -1.90 7.18 10.87
C GLU A 45 -1.73 8.68 10.59
N GLU A 46 -2.73 9.51 10.93
CA GLU A 46 -2.67 10.96 10.75
C GLU A 46 -1.84 11.67 11.81
N GLU A 47 -1.58 11.00 12.93
CA GLU A 47 -0.69 11.46 14.00
C GLU A 47 0.74 10.94 13.84
N ARG A 48 0.97 10.01 12.90
CA ARG A 48 2.30 9.43 12.67
C ARG A 48 3.24 10.46 12.06
N VAL A 49 4.51 10.34 12.45
CA VAL A 49 5.63 11.10 11.89
C VAL A 49 6.59 10.16 11.16
N THR A 50 7.34 10.69 10.19
CA THR A 50 8.34 9.89 9.47
C THR A 50 9.52 9.54 10.37
N GLU A 51 10.21 8.44 10.07
CA GLU A 51 11.43 8.06 10.80
C GLU A 51 12.46 9.19 10.73
N THR A 52 12.63 9.81 9.56
CA THR A 52 13.49 10.97 9.34
C THR A 52 13.16 12.16 10.23
N GLN A 53 11.90 12.34 10.65
CA GLN A 53 11.51 13.43 11.55
C GLN A 53 11.83 13.13 13.02
N LYS A 54 11.61 11.89 13.48
CA LYS A 54 11.83 11.54 14.89
C LYS A 54 13.25 11.06 15.20
N ASN A 55 14.03 10.68 14.19
CA ASN A 55 15.36 10.11 14.34
C ASN A 55 16.44 11.01 13.72
N GLU A 56 17.09 11.80 14.57
CA GLU A 56 18.15 12.73 14.15
C GLU A 56 19.35 12.05 13.49
N ARG A 57 19.67 10.80 13.87
CA ARG A 57 20.76 10.04 13.22
C ARG A 57 20.40 9.73 11.77
N VAL A 58 19.20 9.21 11.52
CA VAL A 58 18.72 8.89 10.17
C VAL A 58 18.66 10.15 9.31
N LYS A 59 18.15 11.26 9.86
CA LYS A 59 18.12 12.56 9.18
C LYS A 59 19.50 13.03 8.73
N LYS A 60 20.50 12.98 9.62
CA LYS A 60 21.88 13.36 9.30
C LYS A 60 22.50 12.44 8.24
N GLN A 61 22.26 11.13 8.33
CA GLN A 61 22.75 10.17 7.35
C GLN A 61 22.18 10.43 5.95
N LEU A 62 20.88 10.71 5.85
CA LEU A 62 20.25 11.06 4.57
C LEU A 62 20.79 12.37 3.99
N GLN A 63 21.04 13.39 4.83
CA GLN A 63 21.64 14.65 4.39
C GLN A 63 23.08 14.48 3.88
N ALA A 64 23.88 13.66 4.58
CA ALA A 64 25.25 13.34 4.15
C ALA A 64 25.25 12.62 2.80
N LEU A 65 24.50 11.51 2.68
CA LEU A 65 24.38 10.75 1.43
C LEU A 65 23.85 11.61 0.27
N SER A 66 22.88 12.49 0.54
CA SER A 66 22.35 13.41 -0.48
C SER A 66 23.43 14.37 -0.99
N SER A 67 24.32 14.83 -0.11
CA SER A 67 25.41 15.74 -0.47
C SER A 67 26.52 15.03 -1.26
N GLU A 68 26.84 13.79 -0.88
CA GLU A 68 27.82 12.94 -1.57
C GLU A 68 27.34 12.59 -2.99
N LEU A 69 26.10 12.13 -3.12
CA LEU A 69 25.53 11.75 -4.42
C LEU A 69 25.31 12.93 -5.35
N ALA A 70 25.09 14.15 -4.81
CA ALA A 70 24.91 15.35 -5.63
C ALA A 70 26.13 15.66 -6.52
N GLN A 71 27.34 15.26 -6.11
CA GLN A 71 28.56 15.48 -6.89
C GLN A 71 28.66 14.56 -8.12
N ALA A 72 28.04 13.37 -8.05
CA ALA A 72 28.07 12.37 -9.11
C ALA A 72 26.78 12.32 -9.94
N ARG A 73 25.76 13.12 -9.58
CA ARG A 73 24.44 13.09 -10.21
C ARG A 73 24.48 13.73 -11.61
N ASP A 74 23.99 12.99 -12.60
CA ASP A 74 23.71 13.50 -13.94
C ASP A 74 22.29 14.09 -14.00
N GLU A 75 22.20 15.42 -14.12
CA GLU A 75 20.93 16.15 -14.16
C GLU A 75 20.05 15.80 -15.37
N THR A 76 20.65 15.30 -16.45
CA THR A 76 19.91 14.94 -17.68
C THR A 76 19.16 13.62 -17.54
N LYS A 77 19.48 12.81 -16.53
CA LYS A 77 18.89 11.50 -16.27
C LYS A 77 17.81 11.50 -15.19
N LYS A 78 17.31 12.69 -14.81
CA LYS A 78 16.20 12.80 -13.86
C LYS A 78 14.93 12.19 -14.44
N THR A 79 14.30 11.32 -13.67
CA THR A 79 12.97 10.81 -13.98
C THR A 79 11.90 11.81 -13.52
N GLN A 80 10.67 11.65 -14.01
CA GLN A 80 9.53 12.44 -13.54
C GLN A 80 9.30 12.27 -12.03
N ASN A 81 9.50 11.07 -11.49
CA ASN A 81 9.34 10.80 -10.07
C ASN A 81 10.39 11.52 -9.21
N ASP A 82 11.61 11.71 -9.72
CA ASP A 82 12.65 12.48 -9.03
C ASP A 82 12.27 13.95 -8.91
N VAL A 83 11.70 14.52 -9.98
CA VAL A 83 11.21 15.90 -9.99
C VAL A 83 10.06 16.06 -8.99
N LEU A 84 9.06 15.18 -9.05
CA LEU A 84 7.93 15.19 -8.11
C LEU A 84 8.38 15.03 -6.65
N HIS A 85 9.34 14.14 -6.39
CA HIS A 85 9.89 13.96 -5.05
C HIS A 85 10.60 15.23 -4.56
N ALA A 86 11.44 15.84 -5.41
CA ALA A 86 12.14 17.07 -5.06
C ALA A 86 11.18 18.22 -4.74
N GLU A 87 10.08 18.36 -5.49
CA GLU A 87 9.02 19.34 -5.22
C GLU A 87 8.29 19.05 -3.91
N ASN A 88 7.96 17.79 -3.64
CA ASN A 88 7.33 17.39 -2.38
C ASN A 88 8.23 17.69 -1.17
N VAL A 89 9.52 17.39 -1.26
CA VAL A 89 10.51 17.72 -0.21
C VAL A 89 10.62 19.23 -0.04
N LYS A 90 10.71 20.00 -1.14
CA LYS A 90 10.78 21.47 -1.13
C LYS A 90 9.54 22.09 -0.49
N ALA A 91 8.36 21.53 -0.73
CA ALA A 91 7.10 21.95 -0.12
C ALA A 91 6.91 21.44 1.33
N GLY A 92 7.86 20.69 1.88
CA GLY A 92 7.78 20.12 3.22
C GLY A 92 6.72 19.02 3.39
N ARG A 93 6.27 18.43 2.27
CA ARG A 93 5.29 17.33 2.27
C ARG A 93 5.96 16.03 2.66
N ASP A 94 5.25 15.24 3.45
CA ASP A 94 5.60 13.86 3.76
C ASP A 94 4.35 12.98 3.68
N LYS A 95 4.55 11.67 3.76
CA LYS A 95 3.47 10.69 3.58
C LYS A 95 2.28 10.94 4.52
N TYR A 96 2.53 11.21 5.80
CA TYR A 96 1.47 11.32 6.81
C TYR A 96 0.83 12.71 6.79
N LYS A 97 1.60 13.77 6.54
CA LYS A 97 1.05 15.12 6.30
C LYS A 97 0.13 15.16 5.10
N THR A 98 0.53 14.57 3.98
CA THR A 98 -0.30 14.52 2.77
C THR A 98 -1.57 13.72 3.02
N LEU A 99 -1.48 12.57 3.70
CA LEU A 99 -2.65 11.75 4.02
C LEU A 99 -3.65 12.51 4.91
N ARG A 100 -3.15 13.20 5.94
CA ARG A 100 -3.98 14.08 6.79
C ARG A 100 -4.62 15.20 5.98
N GLN A 101 -3.90 15.81 5.04
CA GLN A 101 -4.38 16.92 4.22
C GLN A 101 -5.51 16.49 3.27
N ILE A 102 -5.33 15.43 2.49
CA ILE A 102 -6.34 14.99 1.50
C ILE A 102 -7.61 14.42 2.12
N ARG A 103 -7.58 14.13 3.43
CA ARG A 103 -8.74 13.66 4.19
C ARG A 103 -9.38 14.76 5.05
N GLN A 104 -9.00 16.02 4.85
CA GLN A 104 -9.71 17.16 5.42
C GLN A 104 -11.07 17.34 4.73
N GLY A 105 -11.99 18.03 5.41
CA GLY A 105 -13.37 18.18 4.93
C GLY A 105 -14.25 16.96 5.24
N ASN A 106 -15.53 17.09 4.92
CA ASN A 106 -16.48 15.99 5.09
C ASN A 106 -16.42 15.03 3.87
N THR A 107 -17.12 13.89 3.97
CA THR A 107 -17.13 12.90 2.88
C THR A 107 -17.72 13.45 1.58
N LYS A 108 -18.78 14.26 1.66
CA LYS A 108 -19.42 14.85 0.47
C LYS A 108 -18.44 15.75 -0.30
N GLN A 109 -17.75 16.66 0.39
CA GLN A 109 -16.80 17.57 -0.23
C GLN A 109 -15.67 16.84 -0.96
N ARG A 110 -15.15 15.76 -0.37
CA ARG A 110 -14.07 14.96 -1.00
C ARG A 110 -14.57 14.18 -2.22
N ILE A 111 -15.83 13.75 -2.22
CA ILE A 111 -16.47 13.14 -3.39
C ILE A 111 -16.69 14.20 -4.48
N ASP A 112 -17.24 15.36 -4.11
CA ASP A 112 -17.47 16.46 -5.05
C ASP A 112 -16.15 16.92 -5.72
N GLU A 113 -15.04 16.99 -4.97
CA GLU A 113 -13.71 17.30 -5.52
C GLU A 113 -13.22 16.23 -6.48
N PHE A 114 -13.43 14.95 -6.17
CA PHE A 114 -13.05 13.83 -7.03
C PHE A 114 -13.83 13.84 -8.37
N GLU A 115 -15.13 14.09 -8.35
CA GLU A 115 -15.97 14.18 -9.56
C GLU A 115 -15.66 15.41 -10.43
N ALA A 116 -14.94 16.39 -9.88
CA ALA A 116 -14.56 17.61 -10.58
C ALA A 116 -13.14 17.58 -11.19
N MET A 117 -12.37 16.51 -10.97
CA MET A 117 -11.01 16.31 -11.51
C MET A 117 -11.03 15.64 -12.89
#